data_AF-A0A9D1ZRE4-F1
#
_entry.id   AF-A0A9D1ZRE4-F1
#
_cell.length_a   1.000
_cell.length_b   1.000
_cell.length_c   1.000
_cell.angle_alpha   90.00
_cell.angle_beta   90.00
_cell.angle_gamma   90.00
#
_symmetry.space_group_name_H-M   'P 1'
#
loop_
_entity.id
_entity.type
_entity.pdbx_description
1 polymer ?
#
loop_
_entity_poly.entity_id
_entity_poly.type
_entity_poly.pdbx_seq_one_letter_code
_entity_poly.pdbx_strand_id
1 'polypeptide(L)' 'NAIESLNARLRRSARSRGHFVSEESALKFMYLTVRSLDPSGAGARRWMTRWKPALNAFAIVFGDRLPQVAGR' A
#
# COMPACT_ATOMS: atom_id res chain seq x y z
N ASN A 1 -7.27 5.38 9.29
CA ASN A 1 -5.84 5.61 9.60
C ASN A 1 -4.84 5.22 8.52
N ALA A 2 -5.06 4.19 7.69
CA ALA A 2 -4.07 3.85 6.65
C ALA A 2 -3.85 4.99 5.64
N ILE A 3 -4.94 5.55 5.11
CA ILE A 3 -4.93 6.67 4.16
C ILE A 3 -4.32 7.93 4.80
N GLU A 4 -4.71 8.24 6.02
CA GLU A 4 -4.21 9.41 6.76
C GLU A 4 -2.71 9.26 7.04
N SER A 5 -2.26 8.06 7.41
CA SER A 5 -0.84 7.79 7.68
C SER A 5 0.02 7.93 6.41
N LEU A 6 -0.50 7.54 5.25
CA LEU A 6 0.14 7.71 3.96
C LEU A 6 0.21 9.19 3.59
N ASN A 7 -0.91 9.90 3.66
CA ASN A 7 -1.00 11.33 3.38
C ASN A 7 -0.06 12.15 4.27
N ALA A 8 0.02 11.82 5.55
CA ALA A 8 0.93 12.48 6.49
C ALA A 8 2.41 12.28 6.09
N ARG A 9 2.78 11.07 5.62
CA ARG A 9 4.14 10.77 5.14
C ARG A 9 4.46 11.52 3.86
N LEU A 10 3.57 11.48 2.85
CA LEU A 10 3.77 12.19 1.60
C LEU A 10 3.93 13.70 1.82
N ARG A 11 3.08 14.31 2.66
CA ARG A 11 3.19 15.74 3.02
C ARG A 11 4.50 16.06 3.73
N ARG A 12 4.95 15.22 4.67
CA ARG A 12 6.24 15.42 5.35
C ARG A 12 7.41 15.35 4.37
N SER A 13 7.46 14.33 3.52
CA SER A 13 8.53 14.17 2.54
C SER A 13 8.54 15.33 1.52
N ALA A 14 7.37 15.74 1.03
CA ALA A 14 7.27 16.88 0.10
C ALA A 14 7.74 18.20 0.73
N ARG A 15 7.33 18.47 1.98
CA ARG A 15 7.81 19.65 2.72
C ARG A 15 9.33 19.64 2.89
N SER A 16 9.91 18.48 3.17
CA SER A 16 11.38 18.34 3.29
C SER A 16 12.10 18.57 1.96
N ARG A 17 11.47 18.26 0.82
CA ARG A 17 12.07 18.43 -0.52
C ARG A 17 11.98 19.86 -1.05
N GLY A 18 10.92 20.61 -0.70
CA GLY A 18 10.69 21.97 -1.19
C GLY A 18 10.19 22.03 -2.63
N HIS A 19 10.80 22.87 -3.47
CA HIS A 19 10.39 23.06 -4.86
C HIS A 19 10.73 21.87 -5.77
N PHE A 20 9.81 21.57 -6.69
CA PHE A 20 10.00 20.61 -7.78
C PHE A 20 10.24 21.34 -9.09
N VAL A 21 11.11 20.79 -9.93
CA VAL A 21 11.49 21.36 -11.24
C VAL A 21 10.38 21.14 -12.29
N SER A 22 9.60 20.07 -12.15
CA SER A 22 8.47 19.73 -13.02
C SER A 22 7.45 18.86 -12.28
N GLU A 23 6.25 18.71 -12.84
CA GLU A 23 5.24 17.78 -12.34
C GLU A 23 5.75 16.32 -12.36
N GLU A 24 6.44 15.92 -13.43
CA GLU A 24 7.03 14.58 -13.52
C GLU A 24 8.05 14.32 -12.39
N SER A 25 8.85 15.32 -12.03
CA SER A 25 9.77 15.24 -10.90
C SER A 25 9.04 15.05 -9.58
N ALA A 26 7.90 15.73 -9.39
CA ALA A 26 7.06 15.58 -8.21
C ALA A 26 6.42 14.18 -8.16
N LEU A 27 5.89 13.67 -9.29
CA LEU A 27 5.32 12.33 -9.37
C LEU A 27 6.35 11.24 -9.08
N LYS A 28 7.54 11.34 -9.68
CA LYS A 28 8.66 10.41 -9.42
C LYS A 28 9.07 10.45 -7.95
N PHE A 29 9.13 11.64 -7.35
CA PHE A 29 9.44 11.77 -5.92
C PHE A 29 8.38 11.11 -5.03
N MET A 30 7.10 11.32 -5.31
CA MET A 30 6.00 10.69 -4.57
C MET A 30 6.03 9.17 -4.72
N TYR A 31 6.26 8.67 -5.94
CA TYR A 31 6.43 7.24 -6.21
C TYR A 31 7.56 6.63 -5.36
N LEU A 32 8.75 7.26 -5.36
CA LEU A 32 9.89 6.79 -4.58
C LEU A 32 9.61 6.86 -3.08
N THR A 33 8.90 7.90 -2.62
CA THR A 33 8.49 8.03 -1.23
C THR A 33 7.58 6.86 -0.83
N VAL A 34 6.57 6.52 -1.62
CA VAL A 34 5.69 5.37 -1.34
C VAL A 34 6.51 4.08 -1.32
N ARG A 35 7.39 3.88 -2.30
CA ARG A 35 8.21 2.67 -2.40
C ARG A 35 9.18 2.50 -1.22
N SER A 36 9.69 3.59 -0.66
CA SER A 36 10.53 3.58 0.53
C SER A 36 9.81 3.17 1.83
N LEU A 37 8.46 3.15 1.85
CA LEU A 37 7.70 2.74 3.03
C LEU A 37 7.73 1.23 3.27
N ASP A 38 7.99 0.44 2.23
CA ASP A 38 8.16 -1.01 2.29
C ASP A 38 9.30 -1.45 1.36
N PRO A 39 10.56 -1.11 1.68
CA PRO A 39 11.69 -1.31 0.78
C PRO A 39 11.96 -2.80 0.49
N SER A 40 11.53 -3.70 1.38
CA SER A 40 11.65 -5.15 1.21
C SER A 40 10.39 -5.81 0.64
N GLY A 41 9.29 -5.07 0.48
CA GLY A 41 7.99 -5.63 0.07
C GLY A 41 7.38 -6.61 1.07
N ALA A 42 7.94 -6.70 2.29
CA ALA A 42 7.54 -7.68 3.29
C ALA A 42 6.46 -7.14 4.26
N GLY A 43 6.12 -5.85 4.17
CA GLY A 43 5.10 -5.21 5.00
C GLY A 43 3.75 -5.89 4.92
N ALA A 44 3.39 -6.44 3.76
CA ALA A 44 2.16 -7.21 3.56
C ALA A 44 2.06 -8.42 4.51
N ARG A 45 3.17 -9.12 4.79
CA ARG A 45 3.19 -10.30 5.66
C ARG A 45 2.79 -9.96 7.09
N ARG A 46 3.18 -8.78 7.57
CA ARG A 46 2.81 -8.27 8.90
C ARG A 46 1.32 -8.00 9.02
N TRP A 47 0.68 -7.57 7.93
CA TRP A 47 -0.73 -7.18 7.94
C TRP A 47 -1.66 -8.37 7.66
N MET A 48 -1.25 -9.34 6.85
CA MET A 48 -2.07 -10.49 6.45
C MET A 48 -2.42 -11.48 7.58
N THR A 49 -1.70 -11.48 8.70
CA THR A 49 -1.96 -12.42 9.83
C THR A 49 -3.36 -12.32 10.41
N ARG A 50 -4.04 -11.18 10.28
CA ARG A 50 -5.41 -10.98 10.78
C ARG A 50 -6.50 -11.08 9.71
N TRP A 51 -6.15 -11.37 8.46
CA TRP A 51 -7.08 -11.29 7.33
C TRP A 51 -7.91 -12.54 7.09
N LYS A 52 -7.61 -13.67 7.74
CA LYS A 52 -8.30 -14.94 7.48
C LYS A 52 -9.84 -14.87 7.61
N PRO A 53 -10.43 -14.23 8.64
CA PRO A 53 -11.89 -14.08 8.72
C PRO A 53 -12.48 -13.25 7.58
N ALA A 54 -11.82 -12.14 7.21
CA ALA A 54 -12.28 -11.28 6.13
C ALA A 54 -12.19 -11.98 4.77
N LEU A 55 -11.12 -12.74 4.52
CA LEU A 55 -10.95 -13.54 3.31
C LEU A 55 -12.04 -14.61 3.18
N ASN A 56 -12.41 -15.28 4.28
CA ASN A 56 -13.52 -16.24 4.27
C ASN A 56 -14.85 -15.56 3.90
N ALA A 57 -15.13 -14.37 4.43
CA ALA A 57 -16.32 -13.61 4.07
C ALA A 57 -16.32 -13.21 2.58
N PHE A 58 -15.18 -12.77 2.05
CA PHE A 58 -15.06 -12.45 0.63
C PHE A 58 -15.21 -13.69 -0.27
N ALA A 59 -14.74 -14.86 0.15
CA ALA A 59 -14.92 -16.11 -0.58
C ALA A 59 -16.40 -16.51 -0.72
N ILE A 60 -17.23 -16.20 0.29
CA ILE A 60 -18.68 -16.43 0.22
C ILE A 60 -19.35 -15.42 -0.73
N VAL A 61 -19.02 -14.14 -0.60
CA VAL A 61 -19.70 -13.06 -1.32
C VAL A 61 -19.24 -12.95 -2.79
N PHE A 62 -17.98 -13.26 -3.06
CA PHE A 62 -17.31 -13.03 -4.35
C PHE A 62 -16.65 -14.31 -4.90
N GLY A 63 -17.24 -15.48 -4.64
CA GLY A 63 -16.65 -16.79 -4.95
C GLY A 63 -16.02 -16.91 -6.34
N ASP A 64 -16.72 -16.48 -7.39
CA ASP A 64 -16.24 -16.59 -8.78
C ASP A 64 -15.10 -15.61 -9.14
N ARG A 65 -14.83 -14.62 -8.27
CA ARG A 65 -13.83 -13.56 -8.49
C ARG A 65 -12.55 -13.77 -7.70
N LEU A 66 -12.58 -14.62 -6.69
CA LEU A 66 -11.39 -14.92 -5.91
C LEU A 66 -10.72 -16.17 -6.45
N PRO A 67 -9.38 -16.18 -6.56
CA PRO A 67 -8.68 -17.40 -6.92
C PRO A 67 -9.02 -18.46 -5.87
N GLN A 68 -9.53 -19.60 -6.33
CA GLN A 68 -9.63 -20.81 -5.52
C GLN A 68 -8.25 -21.01 -4.89
N VAL A 69 -8.18 -20.95 -3.56
CA VAL A 69 -6.95 -21.25 -2.86
C VAL A 69 -6.69 -22.73 -3.11
N ALA A 70 -5.88 -23.03 -4.14
CA ALA A 70 -5.43 -24.38 -4.40
C ALA A 70 -4.79 -24.88 -3.10
N GLY A 71 -5.42 -25.89 -2.50
CA GLY A 71 -4.96 -26.47 -1.24
C GLY A 71 -3.47 -26.80 -1.33
N ARG A 72 -2.70 -26.23 -0.41
CA ARG A 72 -1.46 -26.85 0.04
C ARG A 72 -1.80 -27.77 1.19
#